data_AF-A0A7X4H8T6-F1
#
_entry.id   AF-A0A7X4H8T6-F1
#
_cell.length_a   1.000
_cell.length_b   1.000
_cell.length_c   1.000
_cell.angle_alpha   90.00
_cell.angle_beta   90.00
_cell.angle_gamma   90.00
#
_symmetry.space_group_name_H-M   'P 1'
#
loop_
_entity.id
_entity.type
_entity.pdbx_description
1 polymer ?
#
loop_
_entity_poly.entity_id
_entity_poly.type
_entity_poly.pdbx_seq_one_letter_code
_entity_poly.pdbx_strand_id
1 'polypeptide(L)'
;MRAPCRTPAGGIAVRGSALPLLLMQLFCTPLSAAPAAADFTPATALQAMFEAEGKSPYPSPYTGTLTFSALQSKYDSGHGHGYRNELKVMSRHRLGVAATDERFSAIVTATLPAGAKTIVAQYHAEGLDTLLKVYVQDTADSKAMDGKAGNGLFDVLARIKGPDGKEAMTALGTVRSGESFGLDIGFAGGEAKVAVSTAQHGAMQTAPTRIKNTGENIYFKFGDYLQALDPATQAHTTSREKWDQYYQQSRIGSSQVQFSHTIFQRSRSQP
;
A
#
# COMPACT_ATOMS: atom_id res chain seq x y z
N MET A 1 67.27 -14.33 24.71
CA MET A 1 68.39 -14.98 24.00
C MET A 1 68.34 -14.51 22.55
N ARG A 2 69.11 -13.47 22.22
CA ARG A 2 70.32 -13.47 21.36
C ARG A 2 70.07 -13.96 19.93
N ALA A 3 70.27 -13.01 19.00
CA ALA A 3 70.38 -13.12 17.53
C ALA A 3 71.55 -14.06 17.10
N PRO A 4 71.83 -14.34 15.80
CA PRO A 4 72.13 -13.31 14.79
C PRO A 4 71.82 -13.58 13.29
N CYS A 5 71.77 -12.44 12.60
CA CYS A 5 72.12 -12.10 11.22
C CYS A 5 73.22 -12.95 10.53
N ARG A 6 73.07 -13.17 9.20
CA ARG A 6 74.18 -13.18 8.22
C ARG A 6 73.68 -13.17 6.75
N THR A 7 74.07 -12.14 6.01
CA THR A 7 74.30 -12.14 4.55
C THR A 7 75.74 -12.60 4.25
N PRO A 8 76.04 -13.06 3.02
CA PRO A 8 76.86 -12.24 2.12
C PRO A 8 76.56 -12.40 0.61
N ALA A 9 77.34 -11.66 -0.19
CA ALA A 9 77.13 -11.17 -1.55
C ALA A 9 77.68 -12.05 -2.70
N GLY A 10 77.42 -11.59 -3.94
CA GLY A 10 78.07 -11.95 -5.22
C GLY A 10 77.11 -12.68 -6.16
N GLY A 11 76.76 -12.25 -7.36
CA GLY A 11 77.41 -11.40 -8.35
C GLY A 11 77.46 -12.20 -9.66
N ILE A 12 76.89 -11.67 -10.76
CA ILE A 12 77.31 -11.79 -12.18
C ILE A 12 76.14 -11.37 -13.08
N ALA A 13 76.47 -10.51 -14.04
CA ALA A 13 75.61 -9.83 -14.98
C ALA A 13 75.22 -10.71 -16.19
N VAL A 14 74.03 -10.48 -16.74
CA VAL A 14 73.75 -10.72 -18.16
C VAL A 14 72.90 -9.56 -18.70
N ARG A 15 73.42 -8.92 -19.75
CA ARG A 15 72.78 -7.87 -20.55
C ARG A 15 71.68 -8.48 -21.43
N GLY A 16 70.54 -7.79 -21.57
CA GLY A 16 69.50 -8.16 -22.53
C GLY A 16 68.51 -7.03 -22.79
N SER A 17 68.74 -6.30 -23.88
CA SER A 17 67.79 -5.59 -24.77
C SER A 17 66.54 -4.93 -24.16
N ALA A 18 66.56 -3.59 -24.11
CA ALA A 18 65.38 -2.76 -23.86
C ALA A 18 64.55 -2.60 -25.15
N LEU A 19 63.29 -3.07 -25.13
CA LEU A 19 62.23 -2.62 -26.04
C LEU A 19 61.51 -1.40 -25.41
N PRO A 20 61.04 -0.41 -26.20
CA PRO A 20 60.27 0.70 -25.68
C PRO A 20 58.84 0.26 -25.34
N LEU A 21 58.46 0.37 -24.07
CA LEU A 21 57.11 0.12 -23.59
C LEU A 21 56.24 1.36 -23.89
N LEU A 22 55.30 1.21 -24.83
CA LEU A 22 54.29 2.20 -25.18
C LEU A 22 53.31 2.33 -24.00
N LEU A 23 53.31 3.49 -23.33
CA LEU A 23 52.45 3.79 -22.18
C LEU A 23 51.02 4.10 -22.67
N MET A 24 50.14 3.09 -22.73
CA MET A 24 48.70 3.30 -22.91
C MET A 24 48.12 3.92 -21.64
N GLN A 25 47.78 5.21 -21.70
CA GLN A 25 46.94 5.86 -20.70
C GLN A 25 45.50 5.39 -20.88
N LEU A 26 45.09 4.41 -20.07
CA LEU A 26 43.70 4.04 -19.88
C LEU A 26 42.99 5.18 -19.14
N PHE A 27 42.18 5.95 -19.87
CA PHE A 27 41.17 6.80 -19.27
C PHE A 27 40.16 5.91 -18.54
N CYS A 28 40.31 5.83 -17.22
CA CYS A 28 39.32 5.23 -16.34
C CYS A 28 38.16 6.22 -16.23
N THR A 29 37.17 6.10 -17.11
CA THR A 29 35.89 6.80 -16.93
C THR A 29 35.23 6.22 -15.68
N PRO A 30 34.85 7.05 -14.68
CA PRO A 30 34.12 6.53 -13.54
C PRO A 30 32.82 5.92 -14.06
N LEU A 31 32.61 4.64 -13.77
CA LEU A 31 31.35 3.95 -13.94
C LEU A 31 30.32 4.76 -13.13
N SER A 32 29.48 5.53 -13.83
CA SER A 32 28.39 6.26 -13.20
C SER A 32 27.47 5.22 -12.57
N ALA A 33 27.46 5.14 -11.23
CA ALA A 33 26.59 4.24 -10.51
C ALA A 33 25.15 4.57 -10.91
N ALA A 34 24.42 3.57 -11.39
CA ALA A 34 22.99 3.70 -11.64
C ALA A 34 22.33 4.19 -10.33
N PRO A 35 21.42 5.19 -10.39
CA PRO A 35 20.72 5.64 -9.19
C PRO A 35 20.01 4.42 -8.57
N ALA A 36 20.19 4.23 -7.27
CA ALA A 36 19.46 3.21 -6.52
C ALA A 36 17.96 3.38 -6.81
N ALA A 37 17.28 2.28 -7.16
CA ALA A 37 15.84 2.31 -7.37
C ALA A 37 15.17 2.89 -6.11
N ALA A 38 14.30 3.87 -6.27
CA ALA A 38 13.63 4.50 -5.13
C ALA A 38 12.80 3.44 -4.36
N ASP A 39 12.87 3.47 -3.03
CA ASP A 39 12.11 2.58 -2.12
C ASP A 39 10.58 2.88 -2.10
N PHE A 40 10.11 3.78 -2.97
CA PHE A 40 8.72 4.16 -3.14
C PHE A 40 8.47 4.69 -4.56
N THR A 41 7.22 4.62 -5.02
CA THR A 41 6.80 5.19 -6.30
C THR A 41 6.89 6.72 -6.26
N PRO A 42 7.59 7.38 -7.21
CA PRO A 42 7.68 8.84 -7.24
C PRO A 42 6.29 9.51 -7.30
N ALA A 43 6.14 10.68 -6.68
CA ALA A 43 4.88 11.44 -6.70
C ALA A 43 4.37 11.68 -8.12
N THR A 44 5.25 11.99 -9.07
CA THR A 44 4.88 12.20 -10.48
C THR A 44 4.28 10.95 -11.12
N ALA A 45 4.78 9.76 -10.79
CA ALA A 45 4.25 8.50 -11.29
C ALA A 45 2.88 8.17 -10.65
N LEU A 46 2.71 8.43 -9.35
CA LEU A 46 1.41 8.30 -8.69
C LEU A 46 0.40 9.29 -9.28
N GLN A 47 0.78 10.55 -9.47
CA GLN A 47 -0.07 11.60 -10.05
C GLN A 47 -0.41 11.33 -11.53
N ALA A 48 0.44 10.62 -12.27
CA ALA A 48 0.14 10.21 -13.63
C ALA A 48 -0.94 9.11 -13.69
N MET A 49 -1.10 8.31 -12.62
CA MET A 49 -1.99 7.15 -12.57
C MET A 49 -3.28 7.39 -11.79
N PHE A 50 -3.21 8.17 -10.70
CA PHE A 50 -4.28 8.36 -9.73
C PHE A 50 -4.82 9.79 -9.70
N GLU A 51 -6.14 9.91 -9.57
CA GLU A 51 -6.82 11.14 -9.17
C GLU A 51 -7.17 11.11 -7.67
N ALA A 52 -7.21 12.28 -7.04
CA ALA A 52 -7.62 12.42 -5.64
C ALA A 52 -9.14 12.60 -5.52
N GLU A 53 -9.75 11.82 -4.64
CA GLU A 53 -11.10 12.05 -4.11
C GLU A 53 -10.95 12.76 -2.76
N GLY A 54 -11.17 14.08 -2.72
CA GLY A 54 -10.97 14.92 -1.54
C GLY A 54 -9.70 15.75 -1.60
N LYS A 55 -9.12 16.09 -0.44
CA LYS A 55 -7.90 16.90 -0.37
C LYS A 55 -6.69 16.13 -0.90
N SER A 56 -5.71 16.85 -1.43
CA SER A 56 -4.44 16.26 -1.86
C SER A 56 -3.73 15.59 -0.68
N PRO A 57 -3.33 14.31 -0.79
CA PRO A 57 -2.61 13.60 0.26
C PRO A 57 -1.08 13.77 0.19
N TYR A 58 -0.58 14.48 -0.83
CA TYR A 58 0.84 14.63 -1.10
C TYR A 58 1.44 15.77 -0.24
N PRO A 59 2.40 15.48 0.65
CA PRO A 59 3.20 16.53 1.29
C PRO A 59 4.14 17.18 0.27
N SER A 60 4.62 18.39 0.60
CA SER A 60 5.66 19.09 -0.13
C SER A 60 6.81 19.40 0.83
N PRO A 61 8.01 18.80 0.68
CA PRO A 61 8.37 17.82 -0.35
C PRO A 61 7.77 16.42 -0.11
N TYR A 62 7.56 15.64 -1.17
CA TYR A 62 7.14 14.24 -1.10
C TYR A 62 8.31 13.31 -0.76
N THR A 63 8.12 12.46 0.25
CA THR A 63 9.15 11.56 0.79
C THR A 63 8.72 10.09 0.78
N GLY A 64 7.82 9.70 -0.12
CA GLY A 64 7.25 8.34 -0.13
C GLY A 64 6.08 8.13 0.82
N THR A 65 5.66 9.19 1.53
CA THR A 65 4.58 9.17 2.51
C THR A 65 3.38 9.98 2.03
N LEU A 66 2.19 9.38 2.10
CA LEU A 66 0.89 10.00 1.83
C LEU A 66 0.07 9.99 3.11
N THR A 67 -0.70 11.05 3.35
CA THR A 67 -1.59 11.15 4.52
C THR A 67 -2.99 11.50 4.08
N PHE A 68 -3.96 10.73 4.53
CA PHE A 68 -5.36 10.87 4.19
C PHE A 68 -6.18 11.16 5.44
N SER A 69 -7.17 12.03 5.30
CA SER A 69 -8.17 12.27 6.35
C SER A 69 -9.55 12.49 5.74
N ALA A 70 -10.42 11.49 5.91
CA ALA A 70 -11.80 11.55 5.49
C ALA A 70 -12.56 12.72 6.17
N LEU A 71 -12.37 12.91 7.48
CA LEU A 71 -13.06 13.96 8.23
C LEU A 71 -12.57 15.37 7.91
N GLN A 72 -11.31 15.54 7.50
CA GLN A 72 -10.83 16.83 7.01
C GLN A 72 -11.24 17.11 5.57
N SER A 73 -11.32 16.08 4.72
CA SER A 73 -11.70 16.23 3.30
C SER A 73 -13.20 16.36 3.12
N LYS A 74 -13.99 15.65 3.94
CA LYS A 74 -15.44 15.52 3.83
C LYS A 74 -15.93 15.23 2.41
N TYR A 75 -15.14 14.49 1.62
CA TYR A 75 -15.51 14.16 0.26
C TYR A 75 -16.60 13.09 0.26
N ASP A 76 -17.65 13.35 -0.51
CA ASP A 76 -18.75 12.45 -0.77
C ASP A 76 -18.75 12.09 -2.26
N SER A 77 -18.82 10.80 -2.57
CA SER A 77 -18.93 10.30 -3.94
C SER A 77 -20.37 10.19 -4.45
N GLY A 78 -21.38 10.61 -3.66
CA GLY A 78 -22.80 10.57 -3.99
C GLY A 78 -23.50 9.22 -3.72
N HIS A 79 -22.73 8.14 -3.61
CA HIS A 79 -23.24 6.77 -3.37
C HIS A 79 -22.52 6.05 -2.23
N GLY A 80 -21.76 6.78 -1.42
CA GLY A 80 -21.00 6.22 -0.32
C GLY A 80 -21.81 6.07 0.97
N HIS A 81 -21.28 5.34 1.94
CA HIS A 81 -21.79 5.27 3.31
C HIS A 81 -20.87 5.96 4.32
N GLY A 82 -20.32 7.13 3.96
CA GLY A 82 -19.38 7.88 4.79
C GLY A 82 -18.44 8.77 3.97
N TYR A 83 -17.60 9.53 4.66
CA TYR A 83 -16.64 10.41 4.02
C TYR A 83 -15.41 9.66 3.57
N ARG A 84 -14.74 10.17 2.53
CA ARG A 84 -13.47 9.62 2.09
C ARG A 84 -12.41 10.68 1.84
N ASN A 85 -11.18 10.22 1.83
CA ASN A 85 -10.05 10.87 1.21
C ASN A 85 -9.17 9.77 0.61
N GLU A 86 -9.17 9.61 -0.70
CA GLU A 86 -8.53 8.47 -1.36
C GLU A 86 -7.85 8.90 -2.67
N LEU A 87 -6.88 8.11 -3.11
CA LEU A 87 -6.42 8.08 -4.50
C LEU A 87 -7.17 6.98 -5.25
N LYS A 88 -7.57 7.26 -6.49
CA LYS A 88 -8.31 6.36 -7.38
C LYS A 88 -7.65 6.30 -8.75
N VAL A 89 -7.44 5.11 -9.31
CA VAL A 89 -6.94 4.98 -10.69
C VAL A 89 -7.87 5.71 -11.65
N MET A 90 -7.31 6.63 -12.44
CA MET A 90 -8.05 7.46 -13.38
C MET A 90 -8.75 6.61 -14.44
N SER A 91 -9.93 7.05 -14.91
CA SER A 91 -10.76 6.28 -15.86
C SER A 91 -10.01 5.84 -17.12
N ARG A 92 -9.15 6.71 -17.68
CA ARG A 92 -8.31 6.40 -18.86
C ARG A 92 -7.23 5.33 -18.63
N HIS A 93 -7.11 4.81 -17.42
CA HIS A 93 -6.14 3.79 -17.05
C HIS A 93 -6.83 2.50 -16.58
N ARG A 94 -8.15 2.41 -16.65
CA ARG A 94 -8.88 1.24 -16.17
C ARG A 94 -8.87 0.14 -17.23
N LEU A 95 -8.76 -1.09 -16.75
CA LEU A 95 -8.68 -2.30 -17.57
C LEU A 95 -9.69 -3.31 -17.05
N GLY A 96 -10.14 -4.23 -17.89
CA GLY A 96 -10.97 -5.36 -17.45
C GLY A 96 -10.19 -6.32 -16.55
N VAL A 97 -10.92 -7.10 -15.74
CA VAL A 97 -10.38 -8.06 -14.76
C VAL A 97 -9.21 -8.91 -15.28
N ALA A 98 -9.34 -9.51 -16.47
CA ALA A 98 -8.30 -10.38 -17.03
C ALA A 98 -7.06 -9.63 -17.55
N ALA A 99 -7.19 -8.33 -17.83
CA ALA A 99 -6.13 -7.48 -18.36
C ALA A 99 -5.36 -6.74 -17.25
N THR A 100 -5.93 -6.62 -16.05
CA THR A 100 -5.29 -6.00 -14.90
C THR A 100 -4.19 -6.89 -14.32
N ASP A 101 -2.99 -6.30 -14.20
CA ASP A 101 -1.84 -6.87 -13.51
C ASP A 101 -1.15 -5.75 -12.72
N GLU A 102 -1.45 -5.72 -11.43
CA GLU A 102 -1.15 -4.64 -10.50
C GLU A 102 -0.67 -5.18 -9.16
N ARG A 103 0.29 -4.48 -8.57
CA ARG A 103 0.71 -4.69 -7.18
C ARG A 103 0.77 -3.36 -6.45
N PHE A 104 0.19 -3.34 -5.27
CA PHE A 104 0.28 -2.23 -4.33
C PHE A 104 0.91 -2.73 -3.02
N SER A 105 1.89 -2.00 -2.49
CA SER A 105 2.40 -2.25 -1.14
C SER A 105 2.74 -0.97 -0.40
N ALA A 106 2.53 -0.96 0.91
CA ALA A 106 2.87 0.17 1.78
C ALA A 106 3.01 -0.29 3.23
N ILE A 107 3.60 0.56 4.06
CA ILE A 107 3.43 0.52 5.52
C ILE A 107 2.30 1.48 5.88
N VAL A 108 1.24 0.94 6.47
CA VAL A 108 0.02 1.67 6.80
C VAL A 108 -0.03 1.97 8.29
N THR A 109 -0.29 3.22 8.66
CA THR A 109 -0.51 3.66 10.03
C THR A 109 -1.88 4.31 10.13
N ALA A 110 -2.80 3.70 10.88
CA ALA A 110 -4.15 4.22 11.06
C ALA A 110 -4.31 4.83 12.45
N THR A 111 -4.53 6.14 12.51
CA THR A 111 -4.82 6.88 13.75
C THR A 111 -6.31 7.20 13.78
N LEU A 112 -7.07 6.29 14.39
CA LEU A 112 -8.53 6.29 14.43
C LEU A 112 -9.05 6.24 15.88
N PRO A 113 -10.17 6.91 16.19
CA PRO A 113 -10.89 6.73 17.45
C PRO A 113 -11.51 5.32 17.56
N ALA A 114 -11.64 4.80 18.78
CA ALA A 114 -12.34 3.54 19.02
C ALA A 114 -13.76 3.56 18.43
N GLY A 115 -14.20 2.43 17.89
CA GLY A 115 -15.47 2.28 17.18
C GLY A 115 -15.43 2.69 15.72
N ALA A 116 -14.32 3.25 15.22
CA ALA A 116 -14.20 3.63 13.83
C ALA A 116 -13.98 2.40 12.91
N LYS A 117 -14.43 2.56 11.66
CA LYS A 117 -14.21 1.61 10.58
C LYS A 117 -13.86 2.37 9.31
N THR A 118 -12.76 2.02 8.67
CA THR A 118 -12.35 2.61 7.39
C THR A 118 -11.94 1.53 6.40
N ILE A 119 -12.19 1.78 5.10
CA ILE A 119 -11.61 1.00 4.01
C ILE A 119 -10.31 1.71 3.61
N VAL A 120 -9.19 1.00 3.69
CA VAL A 120 -7.86 1.55 3.40
C VAL A 120 -7.40 1.27 1.97
N ALA A 121 -7.92 0.22 1.34
CA ALA A 121 -7.65 -0.13 -0.04
C ALA A 121 -8.79 -0.96 -0.63
N GLN A 122 -9.05 -0.80 -1.93
CA GLN A 122 -10.12 -1.51 -2.60
C GLN A 122 -9.94 -1.60 -4.12
N TYR A 123 -10.46 -2.67 -4.71
CA TYR A 123 -10.74 -2.75 -6.15
C TYR A 123 -12.24 -2.65 -6.38
N HIS A 124 -12.59 -1.85 -7.37
CA HIS A 124 -13.96 -1.61 -7.78
C HIS A 124 -14.12 -1.96 -9.25
N ALA A 125 -15.29 -2.47 -9.64
CA ALA A 125 -15.73 -2.45 -11.02
C ALA A 125 -16.34 -1.07 -11.36
N GLU A 126 -16.30 -0.67 -12.63
CA GLU A 126 -17.00 0.51 -13.11
C GLU A 126 -18.50 0.35 -12.86
N GLY A 127 -19.02 1.10 -11.89
CA GLY A 127 -20.33 0.90 -11.28
C GLY A 127 -20.24 1.00 -9.76
N LEU A 128 -21.12 0.28 -9.06
CA LEU A 128 -21.16 0.25 -7.59
C LEU A 128 -20.58 -1.05 -6.98
N ASP A 129 -20.09 -1.97 -7.81
CA ASP A 129 -19.64 -3.29 -7.38
C ASP A 129 -18.19 -3.29 -6.87
N THR A 130 -18.01 -3.75 -5.63
CA THR A 130 -16.69 -3.92 -5.01
C THR A 130 -16.17 -5.34 -5.22
N LEU A 131 -14.90 -5.47 -5.62
CA LEU A 131 -14.25 -6.77 -5.89
C LEU A 131 -13.35 -7.19 -4.73
N LEU A 132 -12.66 -6.22 -4.12
CA LEU A 132 -11.76 -6.43 -2.99
C LEU A 132 -11.83 -5.20 -2.09
N LYS A 133 -11.85 -5.40 -0.78
CA LYS A 133 -11.77 -4.34 0.22
C LYS A 133 -10.85 -4.78 1.36
N VAL A 134 -9.96 -3.89 1.80
CA VAL A 134 -9.17 -4.04 3.01
C VAL A 134 -9.67 -3.04 4.03
N TYR A 135 -10.01 -3.53 5.22
CA TYR A 135 -10.58 -2.75 6.31
C TYR A 135 -9.60 -2.63 7.46
N VAL A 136 -9.70 -1.51 8.17
CA VAL A 136 -9.26 -1.35 9.56
C VAL A 136 -10.53 -1.01 10.36
N GLN A 137 -10.95 -1.89 11.27
CA GLN A 137 -12.26 -1.77 11.93
C GLN A 137 -12.22 -2.14 13.42
N ASP A 138 -12.89 -1.35 14.26
CA ASP A 138 -13.15 -1.65 15.67
C ASP A 138 -14.67 -1.84 15.86
N THR A 139 -15.17 -2.98 15.40
CA THR A 139 -16.60 -3.30 15.30
C THR A 139 -16.90 -4.69 15.80
N ALA A 140 -18.12 -4.93 16.29
CA ALA A 140 -18.61 -6.24 16.65
C ALA A 140 -18.76 -7.11 15.39
N ASP A 141 -17.75 -7.91 15.06
CA ASP A 141 -17.75 -8.86 13.95
C ASP A 141 -17.21 -10.20 14.45
N SER A 142 -18.11 -11.15 14.73
CA SER A 142 -17.77 -12.46 15.28
C SER A 142 -16.78 -13.31 14.46
N LYS A 143 -16.52 -12.92 13.21
CA LYS A 143 -15.57 -13.61 12.33
C LYS A 143 -14.19 -12.95 12.32
N ALA A 144 -14.05 -11.75 12.91
CA ALA A 144 -12.77 -11.05 13.01
C ALA A 144 -11.93 -11.59 14.20
N MET A 145 -10.69 -11.11 14.36
CA MET A 145 -9.77 -11.64 15.37
C MET A 145 -10.09 -11.12 16.77
N ASP A 146 -10.30 -9.81 16.93
CA ASP A 146 -10.85 -9.25 18.15
C ASP A 146 -12.37 -9.25 18.11
N GLY A 147 -12.96 -8.66 17.07
CA GLY A 147 -14.40 -8.73 16.81
C GLY A 147 -15.27 -8.07 17.87
N LYS A 148 -14.73 -7.14 18.68
CA LYS A 148 -15.48 -6.38 19.67
C LYS A 148 -15.61 -4.93 19.22
N ALA A 149 -16.74 -4.32 19.55
CA ALA A 149 -17.00 -2.93 19.19
C ALA A 149 -16.40 -1.96 20.22
N GLY A 150 -15.70 -0.94 19.74
CA GLY A 150 -15.34 0.25 20.52
C GLY A 150 -14.28 0.03 21.60
N ASN A 151 -13.44 -1.00 21.50
CA ASN A 151 -12.43 -1.30 22.51
C ASN A 151 -11.03 -0.75 22.16
N GLY A 152 -10.88 -0.09 21.01
CA GLY A 152 -9.64 0.50 20.52
C GLY A 152 -8.60 -0.52 20.02
N LEU A 153 -9.00 -1.78 19.80
CA LEU A 153 -8.23 -2.78 19.08
C LEU A 153 -8.90 -3.03 17.73
N PHE A 154 -8.24 -2.60 16.66
CA PHE A 154 -8.79 -2.67 15.32
C PHE A 154 -8.39 -3.97 14.64
N ASP A 155 -9.37 -4.68 14.11
CA ASP A 155 -9.17 -5.77 13.17
C ASP A 155 -8.74 -5.23 11.80
N VAL A 156 -7.68 -5.82 11.24
CA VAL A 156 -7.29 -5.66 9.84
C VAL A 156 -7.77 -6.90 9.09
N LEU A 157 -8.65 -6.72 8.11
CA LEU A 157 -9.22 -7.83 7.36
C LEU A 157 -9.41 -7.49 5.88
N ALA A 158 -9.45 -8.53 5.05
CA ALA A 158 -9.79 -8.42 3.65
C ALA A 158 -11.15 -9.07 3.36
N ARG A 159 -11.91 -8.49 2.44
CA ARG A 159 -13.08 -9.10 1.82
C ARG A 159 -12.85 -9.17 0.31
N ILE A 160 -12.94 -10.36 -0.27
CA ILE A 160 -12.73 -10.57 -1.71
C ILE A 160 -13.97 -11.25 -2.29
N LYS A 161 -14.55 -10.65 -3.34
CA LYS A 161 -15.72 -11.16 -4.05
C LYS A 161 -15.28 -12.24 -5.04
N GLY A 162 -15.61 -13.49 -4.73
CA GLY A 162 -15.25 -14.66 -5.52
C GLY A 162 -16.03 -14.81 -6.83
N PRO A 163 -15.82 -15.90 -7.57
CA PRO A 163 -16.45 -16.13 -8.86
C PRO A 163 -17.97 -16.38 -8.75
N ASP A 164 -18.43 -16.84 -7.59
CA ASP A 164 -19.84 -17.04 -7.25
C ASP A 164 -20.55 -15.73 -6.85
N GLY A 165 -19.83 -14.61 -6.85
CA GLY A 165 -20.32 -13.30 -6.47
C GLY A 165 -20.43 -13.07 -4.96
N LYS A 166 -20.00 -14.03 -4.12
CA LYS A 166 -20.00 -13.89 -2.67
C LYS A 166 -18.68 -13.33 -2.17
N GLU A 167 -18.74 -12.53 -1.10
CA GLU A 167 -17.53 -12.07 -0.41
C GLU A 167 -17.04 -13.13 0.56
N ALA A 168 -15.79 -13.57 0.38
CA ALA A 168 -15.03 -14.27 1.41
C ALA A 168 -14.31 -13.25 2.27
N MET A 169 -14.48 -13.35 3.60
CA MET A 169 -13.76 -12.53 4.56
C MET A 169 -12.59 -13.31 5.14
N THR A 170 -11.44 -12.66 5.30
CA THR A 170 -10.26 -13.21 5.98
C THR A 170 -9.73 -12.17 6.97
N ALA A 171 -9.66 -12.53 8.24
CA ALA A 171 -8.97 -11.72 9.25
C ALA A 171 -7.45 -11.89 9.09
N LEU A 172 -6.72 -10.78 9.11
CA LEU A 172 -5.30 -10.74 8.75
C LEU A 172 -4.41 -10.11 9.84
N GLY A 173 -5.00 -9.63 10.93
CA GLY A 173 -4.26 -9.14 12.09
C GLY A 173 -5.09 -8.16 12.92
N THR A 174 -4.47 -7.66 13.99
CA THR A 174 -5.00 -6.58 14.81
C THR A 174 -3.94 -5.50 15.01
N VAL A 175 -4.38 -4.25 15.17
CA VAL A 175 -3.54 -3.08 15.48
C VAL A 175 -4.28 -2.12 16.40
N ARG A 176 -3.57 -1.32 17.17
CA ARG A 176 -4.12 -0.15 17.87
C ARG A 176 -3.95 1.12 17.05
N SER A 177 -4.71 2.14 17.40
CA SER A 177 -4.57 3.48 16.82
C SER A 177 -3.13 3.98 16.90
N GLY A 178 -2.55 4.37 15.77
CA GLY A 178 -1.16 4.81 15.65
C GLY A 178 -0.13 3.70 15.46
N GLU A 179 -0.51 2.42 15.60
CA GLU A 179 0.36 1.30 15.22
C GLU A 179 0.38 1.13 13.71
N SER A 180 1.50 0.57 13.22
CA SER A 180 1.72 0.38 11.79
C SER A 180 1.67 -1.10 11.40
N PHE A 181 1.24 -1.39 10.18
CA PHE A 181 1.27 -2.72 9.59
C PHE A 181 1.73 -2.66 8.13
N GLY A 182 2.39 -3.72 7.67
CA GLY A 182 2.67 -3.90 6.24
C GLY A 182 1.42 -4.34 5.50
N LEU A 183 1.14 -3.76 4.34
CA LEU A 183 0.07 -4.16 3.44
C LEU A 183 0.65 -4.44 2.05
N ASP A 184 0.31 -5.60 1.48
CA ASP A 184 0.63 -5.97 0.10
C ASP A 184 -0.63 -6.53 -0.57
N ILE A 185 -0.97 -6.00 -1.74
CA ILE A 185 -2.12 -6.40 -2.53
C ILE A 185 -1.61 -6.73 -3.94
N GLY A 186 -1.81 -7.97 -4.35
CA GLY A 186 -1.58 -8.41 -5.72
C GLY A 186 -2.90 -8.64 -6.44
N PHE A 187 -2.98 -8.15 -7.67
CA PHE A 187 -4.05 -8.45 -8.61
C PHE A 187 -3.43 -8.84 -9.94
N ALA A 188 -3.50 -10.11 -10.32
CA ALA A 188 -2.85 -10.63 -11.52
C ALA A 188 -3.82 -11.45 -12.36
N GLY A 189 -4.22 -10.92 -13.52
CA GLY A 189 -4.98 -11.67 -14.51
C GLY A 189 -6.34 -12.20 -14.01
N GLY A 190 -6.97 -11.47 -13.08
CA GLY A 190 -8.25 -11.86 -12.48
C GLY A 190 -8.15 -12.72 -11.22
N GLU A 191 -6.95 -12.85 -10.64
CA GLU A 191 -6.75 -13.40 -9.31
C GLU A 191 -6.27 -12.30 -8.35
N ALA A 192 -6.85 -12.24 -7.16
CA ALA A 192 -6.47 -11.28 -6.13
C ALA A 192 -5.92 -11.98 -4.88
N LYS A 193 -4.93 -11.37 -4.24
CA LYS A 193 -4.36 -11.80 -2.96
C LYS A 193 -4.02 -10.59 -2.11
N VAL A 194 -4.30 -10.66 -0.81
CA VAL A 194 -3.91 -9.65 0.18
C VAL A 194 -3.03 -10.28 1.24
N ALA A 195 -1.91 -9.64 1.55
CA ALA A 195 -1.08 -9.96 2.70
C ALA A 195 -0.98 -8.75 3.64
N VAL A 196 -1.04 -9.02 4.94
CA VAL A 196 -0.85 -8.03 6.00
C VAL A 196 0.19 -8.55 6.97
N SER A 197 1.07 -7.68 7.44
CA SER A 197 2.04 -8.01 8.49
C SER A 197 1.87 -7.07 9.68
N THR A 198 1.43 -7.60 10.82
CA THR A 198 1.33 -6.82 12.07
C THR A 198 2.37 -7.29 13.08
N ALA A 199 2.68 -6.43 14.06
CA ALA A 199 3.63 -6.78 15.13
C ALA A 199 3.16 -8.00 15.96
N GLN A 200 1.84 -8.14 16.17
CA GLN A 200 1.27 -9.18 17.02
C GLN A 200 1.13 -10.53 16.31
N HIS A 201 0.76 -10.53 15.02
CA HIS A 201 0.40 -11.77 14.31
C HIS A 201 1.40 -12.16 13.22
N GLY A 202 2.44 -11.37 12.99
CA GLY A 202 3.36 -11.57 11.88
C GLY A 202 2.66 -11.41 10.53
N ALA A 203 3.19 -12.07 9.50
CA ALA A 203 2.63 -12.03 8.16
C ALA A 203 1.49 -13.05 7.98
N MET A 204 0.32 -12.56 7.59
CA MET A 204 -0.85 -13.35 7.21
C MET A 204 -1.30 -12.97 5.80
N GLN A 205 -1.92 -13.90 5.09
CA GLN A 205 -2.40 -13.66 3.74
C GLN A 205 -3.71 -14.39 3.45
N THR A 206 -4.50 -13.85 2.52
CA THR A 206 -5.64 -14.54 1.94
C THR A 206 -5.18 -15.70 1.08
N ALA A 207 -6.06 -16.68 0.87
CA ALA A 207 -5.91 -17.57 -0.28
C ALA A 207 -6.01 -16.73 -1.57
N PRO A 208 -5.26 -17.09 -2.64
CA PRO A 208 -5.50 -16.51 -3.95
C PRO A 208 -6.95 -16.75 -4.36
N THR A 209 -7.64 -15.69 -4.74
CA THR A 209 -9.07 -15.73 -5.02
C THR A 209 -9.33 -15.25 -6.44
N ARG A 210 -9.92 -16.13 -7.26
CA ARG A 210 -10.36 -15.76 -8.61
C ARG A 210 -11.54 -14.79 -8.52
N ILE A 211 -11.43 -13.68 -9.23
CA ILE A 211 -12.48 -12.67 -9.34
C ILE A 211 -13.35 -12.99 -10.55
N LYS A 212 -14.67 -12.87 -10.38
CA LYS A 212 -15.60 -13.00 -11.51
C LYS A 212 -15.26 -11.94 -12.56
N ASN A 213 -15.12 -12.35 -13.82
CA ASN A 213 -15.06 -11.38 -14.90
C ASN A 213 -16.43 -10.71 -15.04
N THR A 214 -16.52 -9.42 -14.75
CA THR A 214 -17.77 -8.64 -14.82
C THR A 214 -18.02 -8.07 -16.22
N GLY A 215 -17.02 -8.09 -17.11
CA GLY A 215 -17.06 -7.40 -18.41
C GLY A 215 -16.85 -5.89 -18.33
N GLU A 216 -16.86 -5.33 -17.11
CA GLU A 216 -16.58 -3.92 -16.83
C GLU A 216 -15.07 -3.71 -16.62
N ASN A 217 -14.59 -2.48 -16.82
CA ASN A 217 -13.25 -2.14 -16.35
C ASN A 217 -13.23 -2.08 -14.82
N ILE A 218 -12.04 -2.26 -14.25
CA ILE A 218 -11.82 -2.21 -12.81
C ILE A 218 -10.77 -1.16 -12.48
N TYR A 219 -10.78 -0.71 -11.22
CA TYR A 219 -9.85 0.29 -10.74
C TYR A 219 -9.51 0.11 -9.27
N PHE A 220 -8.25 0.37 -8.95
CA PHE A 220 -7.74 0.37 -7.59
C PHE A 220 -7.96 1.73 -6.93
N LYS A 221 -8.21 1.71 -5.62
CA LYS A 221 -8.22 2.86 -4.73
C LYS A 221 -7.51 2.56 -3.43
N PHE A 222 -6.94 3.58 -2.81
CA PHE A 222 -6.43 3.49 -1.44
C PHE A 222 -6.47 4.86 -0.73
N GLY A 223 -6.54 4.85 0.59
CA GLY A 223 -6.60 6.06 1.41
C GLY A 223 -7.35 5.84 2.72
N ASP A 224 -8.21 6.79 3.07
CA ASP A 224 -9.11 6.74 4.22
C ASP A 224 -10.55 6.87 3.72
N TYR A 225 -11.27 5.74 3.57
CA TYR A 225 -12.71 5.75 3.37
C TYR A 225 -13.43 5.36 4.66
N LEU A 226 -13.60 6.36 5.53
CA LEU A 226 -14.28 6.25 6.81
C LEU A 226 -15.78 5.94 6.64
N GLN A 227 -16.23 4.90 7.30
CA GLN A 227 -17.60 4.41 7.24
C GLN A 227 -18.44 5.05 8.34
N ALA A 228 -19.60 5.59 7.97
CA ALA A 228 -20.67 5.96 8.89
C ALA A 228 -21.48 4.70 9.26
N LEU A 229 -20.91 3.86 10.13
CA LEU A 229 -21.43 2.55 10.50
C LEU A 229 -21.36 2.34 12.01
N ASP A 230 -22.51 2.08 12.64
CA ASP A 230 -22.58 1.79 14.07
C ASP A 230 -21.74 0.53 14.39
N PRO A 231 -20.73 0.62 15.27
CA PRO A 231 -19.78 -0.46 15.46
C PRO A 231 -20.38 -1.68 16.15
N ALA A 232 -21.49 -1.55 16.89
CA ALA A 232 -22.11 -2.66 17.62
C ALA A 232 -23.13 -3.43 16.75
N THR A 233 -23.93 -2.71 15.98
CA THR A 233 -25.02 -3.26 15.16
C THR A 233 -24.64 -3.43 13.69
N GLN A 234 -23.54 -2.81 13.27
CA GLN A 234 -23.09 -2.71 11.88
C GLN A 234 -24.06 -1.97 10.94
N ALA A 235 -25.04 -1.25 11.49
CA ALA A 235 -26.00 -0.49 10.70
C ALA A 235 -25.35 0.76 10.09
N HIS A 236 -25.56 0.98 8.79
CA HIS A 236 -25.05 2.16 8.09
C HIS A 236 -25.98 3.37 8.25
N THR A 237 -25.36 4.54 8.46
CA THR A 237 -26.01 5.83 8.18
C THR A 237 -25.79 6.16 6.71
N THR A 238 -26.78 5.90 5.86
CA THR A 238 -26.66 6.05 4.39
C THR A 238 -26.94 7.46 3.88
N SER A 239 -27.54 8.34 4.68
CA SER A 239 -27.81 9.74 4.31
C SER A 239 -26.62 10.63 4.64
N ARG A 240 -26.11 11.31 3.62
CA ARG A 240 -24.99 12.26 3.69
C ARG A 240 -25.23 13.35 4.72
N GLU A 241 -26.45 13.85 4.83
CA GLU A 241 -26.85 14.93 5.73
C GLU A 241 -26.69 14.54 7.20
N LYS A 242 -26.73 13.23 7.49
CA LYS A 242 -26.62 12.69 8.86
C LYS A 242 -25.20 12.29 9.25
N TRP A 243 -24.24 12.29 8.32
CA TRP A 243 -22.87 11.82 8.62
C TRP A 243 -22.17 12.65 9.68
N ASP A 244 -22.24 13.99 9.62
CA ASP A 244 -21.60 14.84 10.63
C ASP A 244 -22.16 14.57 12.03
N GLN A 245 -23.49 14.45 12.13
CA GLN A 245 -24.16 14.08 13.38
C GLN A 245 -23.74 12.69 13.86
N TYR A 246 -23.70 11.70 12.97
CA TYR A 246 -23.26 10.35 13.27
C TYR A 246 -21.84 10.33 13.85
N TYR A 247 -20.88 11.00 13.21
CA TYR A 247 -19.48 11.00 13.65
C TYR A 247 -19.33 11.70 15.01
N GLN A 248 -20.08 12.78 15.25
CA GLN A 248 -20.11 13.45 16.56
C GLN A 248 -20.68 12.54 17.66
N GLN A 249 -21.83 11.90 17.41
CA GLN A 249 -22.50 11.02 18.38
C GLN A 249 -21.65 9.78 18.69
N SER A 250 -20.96 9.24 17.68
CA SER A 250 -20.08 8.09 17.80
C SER A 250 -18.70 8.46 18.37
N ARG A 251 -18.45 9.73 18.70
CA ARG A 251 -17.17 10.26 19.19
C ARG A 251 -15.99 10.02 18.24
N ILE A 252 -16.26 9.92 16.94
CA ILE A 252 -15.26 9.82 15.88
C ILE A 252 -14.93 11.24 15.41
N GLY A 253 -14.13 11.96 16.21
CA GLY A 253 -13.80 13.37 15.98
C GLY A 253 -12.62 13.62 15.04
N SER A 254 -11.85 12.59 14.71
CA SER A 254 -10.70 12.65 13.80
C SER A 254 -10.54 11.33 13.05
N SER A 255 -9.90 11.40 11.88
CA SER A 255 -9.45 10.22 11.14
C SER A 255 -8.17 10.57 10.40
N GLN A 256 -7.17 9.70 10.49
CA GLN A 256 -5.95 9.82 9.72
C GLN A 256 -5.44 8.44 9.35
N VAL A 257 -5.17 8.23 8.06
CA VAL A 257 -4.49 7.02 7.57
C VAL A 257 -3.27 7.47 6.78
N GLN A 258 -2.10 7.02 7.22
CA GLN A 258 -0.82 7.31 6.57
C GLN A 258 -0.32 6.06 5.84
N PHE A 259 0.23 6.26 4.65
CA PHE A 259 0.89 5.24 3.84
C PHE A 259 2.32 5.68 3.59
N SER A 260 3.31 4.98 4.15
CA SER A 260 4.73 5.20 3.91
C SER A 260 5.33 4.08 3.06
N HIS A 261 6.45 4.36 2.39
CA HIS A 261 7.08 3.43 1.43
C HIS A 261 6.06 2.92 0.39
N THR A 262 5.25 3.84 -0.14
CA THR A 262 4.15 3.48 -1.05
C THR A 262 4.73 3.03 -2.40
N ILE A 263 4.44 1.79 -2.79
CA ILE A 263 4.83 1.21 -4.08
C ILE A 263 3.56 0.81 -4.83
N PHE A 264 3.42 1.31 -6.05
CA PHE A 264 2.44 0.86 -7.02
C PHE A 264 3.13 0.46 -8.31
N GLN A 265 2.87 -0.77 -8.75
CA GLN A 265 3.43 -1.36 -9.97
C GLN A 265 2.28 -1.85 -10.85
N ARG A 266 2.41 -1.62 -12.16
CA ARG A 266 1.51 -2.15 -13.18
C ARG A 266 2.32 -2.54 -14.40
N SER A 267 2.16 -3.79 -14.85
CA SER A 267 2.96 -4.40 -15.92
C SER A 267 2.33 -4.29 -17.32
N ARG A 268 1.07 -3.85 -17.44
CA ARG A 268 0.39 -3.64 -18.73
C ARG A 268 -0.12 -2.20 -18.88
N SER A 269 0.33 -1.51 -19.92
CA SER A 269 -0.28 -0.26 -20.39
C SER A 269 -1.50 -0.56 -21.26
N GLN A 270 -2.51 0.33 -21.26
CA GLN A 270 -3.53 0.30 -22.33
C GLN A 270 -2.81 0.40 -23.69
N PRO A 271 -3.23 -0.37 -24.71
CA PRO A 271 -2.76 -0.17 -26.08
C PRO A 271 -3.10 1.22 -26.61
#